data_AF-A0A183D3V8-F1
#
_entry.id   AF-A0A183D3V8-F1
#
_cell.length_a   1.000
_cell.length_b   1.000
_cell.length_c   1.000
_cell.angle_alpha   90.00
_cell.angle_beta   90.00
_cell.angle_gamma   90.00
#
_symmetry.space_group_name_H-M   'P 1'
#
loop_
_entity.id
_entity.type
_entity.pdbx_description
1 polymer ?
#
loop_
_entity_poly.entity_id
_entity_poly.type
_entity_poly.pdbx_seq_one_letter_code
_entity_poly.pdbx_strand_id
1 'polypeptide(L)'
;MENLFGGAICGVIYHLFSGQPLTIIGSTGPVLVFETIVFDLCATINFNYLSFRFWIHVSYITRFTEESFATLIAVIFIYEAIMKLAKIRTQLDIIEYNRSVGCYK
;
A
#
# COMPACT_ATOMS: atom_id res chain seq x y z
N MET A 1 1.53 22.01 19.54
CA MET A 1 0.16 21.49 19.78
C MET A 1 -0.52 21.02 18.49
N GLU A 2 -0.21 21.62 17.33
CA GLU A 2 -0.79 21.24 16.03
C GLU A 2 -0.61 19.76 15.66
N ASN A 3 0.59 19.19 15.86
CA ASN A 3 0.89 17.79 15.49
C ASN A 3 0.11 16.77 16.33
N LEU A 4 -0.13 17.08 17.62
CA LEU A 4 -0.90 16.21 18.50
C LEU A 4 -2.39 16.23 18.13
N PHE A 5 -2.93 17.43 17.85
CA PHE A 5 -4.33 17.60 17.50
C PHE A 5 -4.66 17.05 16.11
N GLY A 6 -3.78 17.29 15.14
CA GLY A 6 -3.89 16.73 13.78
C GLY A 6 -3.75 15.21 13.76
N GLY A 7 -2.80 14.66 14.53
CA GLY A 7 -2.64 13.22 14.69
C GLY A 7 -3.85 12.55 15.33
N ALA A 8 -4.46 13.19 16.35
CA ALA A 8 -5.66 12.66 17.00
C ALA A 8 -6.87 12.63 16.05
N ILE A 9 -7.13 13.71 15.32
CA ILE A 9 -8.25 13.78 14.37
C ILE A 9 -8.04 12.80 13.21
N CYS A 10 -6.84 12.77 12.63
CA CYS A 10 -6.51 11.86 11.53
C CYS A 10 -6.57 10.39 11.98
N GLY A 11 -6.09 10.07 13.18
CA GLY A 11 -6.15 8.74 13.76
C GLY A 11 -7.57 8.25 14.00
N VAL A 12 -8.46 9.09 14.54
CA VAL A 12 -9.88 8.76 14.75
C VAL A 12 -10.58 8.49 13.42
N ILE A 13 -10.37 9.34 12.42
CA ILE A 13 -10.97 9.16 11.09
C ILE A 13 -10.44 7.89 10.42
N TYR A 14 -9.13 7.63 10.48
CA TYR A 14 -8.52 6.47 9.85
C TYR A 14 -8.98 5.14 10.48
N HIS A 15 -9.06 5.07 11.80
CA HIS A 15 -9.53 3.86 12.48
C HIS A 15 -11.01 3.56 12.21
N LEU A 16 -11.83 4.60 11.99
CA LEU A 16 -13.25 4.43 11.70
C LEU A 16 -13.51 3.87 10.29
N PHE A 17 -12.62 4.13 9.33
CA PHE A 17 -12.87 3.82 7.90
C PHE A 17 -11.87 2.83 7.26
N SER A 18 -10.71 2.53 7.86
CA SER A 18 -9.61 1.82 7.16
C SER A 18 -9.51 0.30 7.40
N GLY A 19 -10.41 -0.33 8.18
CA GLY A 19 -10.47 -1.79 8.33
C GLY A 19 -9.25 -2.48 8.98
N GLN A 20 -8.18 -1.75 9.31
CA GLN A 20 -6.98 -2.25 9.98
C GLN A 20 -6.55 -1.30 11.13
N PRO A 21 -7.16 -1.44 12.32
CA PRO A 21 -6.98 -0.55 13.46
C PRO A 21 -5.67 -0.74 14.25
N LEU A 22 -4.69 -1.48 13.72
CA LEU A 22 -3.40 -1.72 14.39
C LEU A 22 -2.28 -0.77 13.93
N THR A 23 -2.53 0.07 12.91
CA THR A 23 -1.53 1.01 12.39
C THR A 23 -1.54 2.29 13.21
N ILE A 24 -0.47 2.52 13.99
CA ILE A 24 -0.27 3.80 14.69
C ILE A 24 0.07 4.88 13.66
N ILE A 25 -0.86 5.81 13.44
CA ILE A 25 -0.61 7.02 12.66
C ILE A 25 0.08 8.02 13.57
N GLY A 26 1.39 8.17 13.37
CA GLY A 26 2.22 9.11 14.07
C GLY A 26 3.24 9.73 13.12
N SER A 27 3.72 10.92 13.46
CA SER A 27 4.84 11.53 12.76
C SER A 27 6.07 10.63 12.92
N THR A 28 6.49 9.96 11.86
CA THR A 28 7.66 9.08 11.90
C THR A 28 8.93 9.93 11.83
N GLY A 29 9.98 9.52 12.56
CA GLY A 29 11.26 10.23 12.59
C GLY A 29 11.82 10.61 11.21
N PRO A 30 11.74 9.74 10.19
CA PRO A 30 12.19 10.07 8.83
C PRO A 30 11.39 11.19 8.15
N VAL A 31 10.07 11.26 8.37
CA VAL A 31 9.21 12.31 7.82
C VAL A 31 9.50 13.67 8.46
N LEU A 32 9.77 13.69 9.78
CA LEU A 32 10.18 14.91 10.50
C LEU A 32 11.51 15.47 10.00
N VAL A 33 12.48 14.60 9.74
CA VAL A 33 13.78 15.00 9.17
C VAL A 33 13.60 15.57 7.77
N PHE A 34 12.78 14.93 6.93
CA PHE A 34 12.44 15.44 5.61
C PHE A 34 11.76 16.82 5.67
N GLU A 35 10.78 17.01 6.57
CA GLU A 35 10.07 18.29 6.72
C GLU A 35 11.03 19.42 7.16
N THR A 36 11.99 19.10 8.02
CA THR A 36 13.03 20.04 8.48
C THR A 36 13.95 20.49 7.34
N ILE A 37 14.37 19.56 6.47
CA ILE A 37 15.21 19.87 5.31
C ILE A 37 14.45 20.74 4.30
N VAL A 38 13.17 20.45 4.08
CA VAL A 38 12.30 21.24 3.20
C VAL A 38 12.09 22.65 3.75
N PHE A 39 11.92 22.78 5.06
CA PHE A 39 11.78 24.07 5.73
C PHE A 39 13.04 24.93 5.54
N ASP A 40 14.23 24.36 5.75
CA ASP A 40 15.52 25.05 5.57
C ASP A 40 15.77 25.47 4.11
N LEU A 41 15.39 24.61 3.16
CA LEU A 41 15.44 24.90 1.73
C LEU A 41 14.51 26.06 1.35
N CYS A 42 13.26 26.04 1.83
CA CYS A 42 12.31 27.12 1.57
C CYS A 42 12.77 28.45 2.20
N ALA A 43 13.38 28.42 3.39
CA ALA A 43 13.93 29.59 4.05
C ALA A 43 15.07 30.22 3.24
N THR A 44 15.93 29.39 2.65
CA THR A 44 17.06 29.84 1.81
C THR A 44 16.60 30.47 0.50
N ILE A 45 15.52 29.94 -0.11
CA ILE A 45 15.00 30.37 -1.42
C ILE A 45 13.91 31.46 -1.27
N ASN A 46 13.55 31.84 -0.04
CA ASN A 46 12.48 32.82 0.27
C ASN A 46 11.09 32.44 -0.28
N PHE A 47 10.82 31.14 -0.41
CA PHE A 47 9.52 30.63 -0.87
C PHE A 47 8.54 30.41 0.28
N ASN A 48 7.24 30.58 -0.01
CA ASN A 48 6.18 30.41 0.98
C ASN A 48 6.02 28.92 1.34
N TYR A 49 6.51 28.54 2.52
CA TYR A 49 6.53 27.16 3.02
C TYR A 49 5.16 26.47 2.96
N LEU A 50 4.09 27.19 3.29
CA LEU A 50 2.75 26.62 3.40
C LEU A 50 2.21 26.14 2.04
N SER A 51 2.42 26.93 0.97
CA SER A 51 2.04 26.58 -0.39
C SER A 51 2.89 25.44 -0.95
N PHE A 52 4.19 25.42 -0.65
CA PHE A 52 5.10 24.35 -1.08
C PHE A 52 4.77 23.01 -0.40
N ARG A 53 4.47 23.04 0.90
CA ARG A 53 4.06 21.84 1.65
C ARG A 53 2.78 21.23 1.07
N PHE A 54 1.78 22.06 0.76
CA PHE A 54 0.55 21.59 0.14
C PHE A 54 0.79 20.97 -1.25
N TRP A 55 1.61 21.60 -2.09
CA TRP A 55 1.93 21.10 -3.42
C TRP A 55 2.66 19.74 -3.40
N ILE A 56 3.65 19.58 -2.53
CA ILE A 56 4.35 18.30 -2.37
C ILE A 56 3.36 17.22 -1.92
N HIS A 57 2.52 17.50 -0.93
CA HIS A 57 1.58 16.50 -0.45
C HIS A 57 0.57 16.11 -1.54
N VAL A 58 -0.03 17.07 -2.25
CA VAL A 58 -1.02 16.77 -3.30
C VAL A 58 -0.41 16.01 -4.49
N SER A 59 0.80 16.38 -4.92
CA SER A 59 1.42 15.76 -6.09
C SER A 59 2.08 14.42 -5.77
N TYR A 60 2.75 14.29 -4.63
CA TYR A 60 3.47 13.06 -4.27
C TYR A 60 2.60 12.01 -3.58
N ILE A 61 1.62 12.38 -2.72
CA ILE A 61 0.78 11.38 -2.02
C ILE A 61 -0.04 10.56 -3.02
N THR A 62 -0.54 11.18 -4.08
CA THR A 62 -1.34 10.49 -5.09
C THR A 62 -0.53 9.41 -5.80
N ARG A 63 0.73 9.73 -6.19
CA ARG A 63 1.64 8.77 -6.81
C ARG A 63 2.04 7.65 -5.84
N PHE A 64 2.34 7.98 -4.58
CA PHE A 64 2.68 6.96 -3.58
C PHE A 64 1.52 5.99 -3.29
N THR A 65 0.28 6.50 -3.29
CA THR A 65 -0.93 5.69 -3.12
C THR A 65 -1.18 4.81 -4.33
N GLU A 66 -0.96 5.33 -5.55
CA GLU A 66 -1.07 4.56 -6.80
C GLU A 66 -0.12 3.36 -6.83
N GLU A 67 1.16 3.58 -6.52
CA GLU A 67 2.17 2.51 -6.48
C GLU A 67 1.85 1.45 -5.40
N SER A 68 1.37 1.89 -4.23
CA SER A 68 0.99 1.00 -3.13
C SER A 68 -0.27 0.18 -3.46
N PHE A 69 -1.25 0.80 -4.10
CA PHE A 69 -2.49 0.15 -4.51
C PHE A 69 -2.26 -0.85 -5.65
N ALA A 70 -1.43 -0.47 -6.63
CA ALA A 70 -1.03 -1.36 -7.72
C ALA A 70 -0.33 -2.62 -7.20
N THR A 71 0.58 -2.46 -6.22
CA THR A 71 1.26 -3.59 -5.57
C THR A 71 0.27 -4.51 -4.86
N LEU A 72 -0.69 -3.95 -4.13
CA LEU A 72 -1.71 -4.73 -3.42
C LEU A 72 -2.56 -5.57 -4.39
N ILE A 73 -3.04 -4.95 -5.47
CA ILE A 73 -3.82 -5.64 -6.51
C ILE A 73 -2.98 -6.70 -7.23
N ALA A 74 -1.71 -6.42 -7.50
CA ALA A 74 -0.80 -7.39 -8.11
C ALA A 74 -0.63 -8.64 -7.23
N VAL A 75 -0.48 -8.48 -5.93
CA VAL A 75 -0.38 -9.60 -4.98
C VAL A 75 -1.68 -10.42 -4.94
N ILE A 76 -2.84 -9.75 -4.93
CA ILE A 76 -4.15 -10.43 -4.99
C ILE A 76 -4.27 -11.25 -6.28
N PHE A 77 -3.84 -10.71 -7.41
CA PHE A 77 -3.87 -11.40 -8.70
C PHE A 77 -2.96 -12.63 -8.73
N ILE A 78 -1.75 -12.52 -8.18
CA ILE A 78 -0.82 -13.65 -8.07
C ILE A 78 -1.42 -14.76 -7.20
N TYR A 79 -2.05 -14.39 -6.08
CA TYR A 79 -2.71 -15.36 -5.20
C TYR A 79 -3.83 -16.12 -5.92
N GLU A 80 -4.68 -15.42 -6.67
CA GLU A 80 -5.71 -16.07 -7.49
C GLU A 80 -5.13 -17.00 -8.56
N ALA A 81 -4.06 -16.58 -9.24
CA ALA A 81 -3.44 -17.36 -10.31
C ALA A 81 -2.89 -18.70 -9.79
N ILE A 82 -2.26 -18.70 -8.62
CA ILE A 82 -1.72 -19.91 -7.98
C ILE A 82 -2.85 -20.87 -7.61
N MET A 83 -3.97 -20.38 -7.05
CA MET A 83 -5.12 -21.23 -6.72
C MET A 83 -5.75 -21.87 -7.96
N LYS A 84 -5.85 -21.12 -9.06
CA LYS A 84 -6.35 -21.66 -10.35
C LYS A 84 -5.41 -22.71 -10.92
N LEU A 85 -4.10 -22.51 -10.85
CA LEU A 85 -3.09 -23.49 -11.27
C LEU A 85 -3.13 -24.78 -10.44
N ALA A 86 -3.26 -24.68 -9.11
CA ALA A 86 -3.35 -25.85 -8.23
C ALA A 86 -4.57 -26.73 -8.58
N LYS A 87 -5.71 -26.12 -8.89
CA LYS A 87 -6.91 -26.86 -9.34
C LYS A 87 -6.66 -27.63 -10.64
N ILE A 88 -5.94 -27.04 -11.59
CA ILE A 88 -5.59 -27.69 -12.87
C ILE A 88 -4.65 -28.88 -12.65
N ARG A 89 -3.63 -28.73 -11.79
CA ARG A 89 -2.69 -29.82 -11.48
C ARG A 89 -3.41 -31.07 -10.95
N THR A 90 -4.38 -30.89 -10.05
CA THR A 90 -5.16 -32.01 -9.52
C THR A 90 -6.06 -32.65 -10.58
N GLN A 91 -6.59 -31.89 -11.54
CA GLN A 91 -7.39 -32.44 -12.65
C GLN A 91 -6.52 -33.27 -13.62
N LEU A 92 -5.27 -32.86 -13.89
CA LEU A 92 -4.37 -33.56 -14.79
C LEU A 92 -3.91 -34.92 -14.23
N ASP A 93 -3.63 -35.01 -12.93
CA ASP A 93 -3.23 -36.26 -12.26
C ASP A 93 -4.34 -37.33 -12.35
N ILE A 94 -5.62 -36.92 -12.25
CA ILE A 94 -6.78 -37.82 -12.39
C ILE A 94 -6.94 -38.32 -13.83
N ILE A 95 -6.66 -37.47 -14.83
CA ILE A 95 -6.74 -37.87 -16.26
C ILE A 95 -5.64 -38.88 -16.61
N GLU A 96 -4.42 -38.69 -16.10
CA GLU A 96 -3.32 -39.62 -16.32
C GLU A 96 -3.56 -40.98 -15.63
N TYR A 97 -4.08 -40.98 -14.39
CA TYR A 97 -4.50 -42.20 -13.70
C TYR A 97 -5.60 -42.96 -14.47
N ASN A 98 -6.67 -42.28 -14.89
CA ASN A 98 -7.77 -42.91 -15.63
C ASN A 98 -7.32 -43.47 -16.99
N ARG A 99 -6.40 -42.77 -17.69
CA ARG A 99 -5.85 -43.24 -18.96
C ARG A 99 -4.99 -44.50 -18.79
N SER A 100 -4.24 -44.61 -17.69
CA SER A 100 -3.38 -45.78 -17.44
C SER A 100 -4.17 -47.05 -17.06
N VAL A 101 -5.35 -46.92 -16.43
CA VAL A 101 -6.22 -48.06 -16.09
C VAL A 101 -7.22 -48.43 -17.20
N GLY A 102 -7.60 -47.48 -18.07
CA GLY A 102 -8.51 -47.73 -19.19
C GLY A 102 -7.90 -48.52 -20.35
N CYS A 103 -6.57 -48.58 -20.48
CA CYS A 103 -5.88 -49.41 -21.48
C CYS A 103 -5.58 -50.85 -21.02
N TYR A 104 -5.82 -51.18 -19.74
CA TYR A 104 -5.58 -52.51 -19.17
C TYR A 104 -6.85 -53.37 -19.04
N LYS A 105 -7.93 -52.99 -19.74
CA LYS A 105 -9.19 -53.73 -19.78
C LYS A 105 -9.72 -53.89 -21.19
#